data_AF-A0A7V9FMM0-F1
#
_entry.id   AF-A0A7V9FMM0-F1
#
_cell.length_a   1.000
_cell.length_b   1.000
_cell.length_c   1.000
_cell.angle_alpha   90.00
_cell.angle_beta   90.00
_cell.angle_gamma   90.00
#
_symmetry.space_group_name_H-M   'P 1'
#
loop_
_entity.id
_entity.type
_entity.pdbx_description
1 polymer ?
#
loop_
_entity_poly.entity_id
_entity_poly.type
_entity_poly.pdbx_seq_one_letter_code
_entity_poly.pdbx_strand_id
1 'polypeptide(L)' 'MSSGDSLERTEELLGRLERARAELEKVSARDDPEAAIEVLGELAEIAKEVETELARARREADARE' A
#
# COMPACT_ATOMS: atom_id res chain seq x y z
N MET A 1 -16.63 -6.21 -12.41
CA MET A 1 -15.91 -6.56 -11.17
C MET A 1 -16.74 -6.04 -10.03
N SER A 2 -16.97 -6.88 -9.01
CA SER A 2 -17.86 -6.55 -7.89
C SER A 2 -17.12 -5.64 -6.91
N SER A 3 -17.85 -4.88 -6.10
CA SER A 3 -17.27 -4.12 -4.98
C SER A 3 -16.45 -5.00 -4.01
N GLY A 4 -16.72 -6.31 -3.98
CA GLY A 4 -15.90 -7.28 -3.24
C GLY A 4 -14.45 -7.39 -3.74
N ASP A 5 -14.23 -7.34 -5.05
CA ASP A 5 -12.88 -7.44 -5.64
C ASP A 5 -12.01 -6.22 -5.30
N SER A 6 -12.63 -5.03 -5.24
CA SER A 6 -11.93 -3.78 -4.87
C SER A 6 -11.59 -3.72 -3.39
N LEU A 7 -12.47 -4.25 -2.52
CA LEU A 7 -12.22 -4.33 -1.09
C LEU A 7 -11.06 -5.29 -0.78
N GLU A 8 -11.07 -6.48 -1.39
CA GLU A 8 -10.03 -7.50 -1.23
C GLU A 8 -8.65 -6.97 -1.65
N ARG A 9 -8.55 -6.27 -2.78
CA ARG A 9 -7.30 -5.62 -3.20
C ARG A 9 -6.82 -4.56 -2.21
N THR A 10 -7.74 -3.77 -1.66
CA THR A 10 -7.39 -2.73 -0.68
C THR A 10 -6.84 -3.36 0.60
N GLU A 11 -7.42 -4.46 1.06
CA GLU A 11 -6.95 -5.24 2.21
C GLU A 11 -5.57 -5.85 1.95
N GLU A 12 -5.32 -6.39 0.75
CA GLU A 12 -4.02 -6.91 0.36
C GLU A 12 -2.93 -5.82 0.39
N LEU A 13 -3.23 -4.65 -0.18
CA LEU A 13 -2.33 -3.50 -0.19
C LEU A 13 -2.04 -2.99 1.23
N LEU A 14 -3.04 -2.97 2.10
CA LEU A 14 -2.87 -2.62 3.51
C LEU A 14 -1.95 -3.62 4.22
N GLY A 15 -2.15 -4.92 4.01
CA GLY A 15 -1.27 -5.96 4.57
C GLY A 15 0.17 -5.88 4.05
N ARG A 16 0.39 -5.47 2.80
CA ARG A 16 1.74 -5.17 2.27
C ARG A 16 2.34 -3.95 2.96
N LEU A 17 1.58 -2.86 3.12
CA LEU A 17 2.02 -1.64 3.78
C LEU A 17 2.47 -1.89 5.24
N GLU A 18 1.68 -2.65 5.99
CA GLU A 18 1.99 -3.00 7.38
C GLU A 18 3.28 -3.81 7.51
N ARG A 19 3.50 -4.77 6.60
CA ARG A 19 4.73 -5.57 6.56
C ARG A 19 5.95 -4.71 6.23
N ALA A 20 5.86 -3.86 5.22
CA ALA A 20 6.95 -2.97 4.85
C ALA A 20 7.27 -1.96 5.97
N ARG A 21 6.26 -1.45 6.68
CA ARG A 21 6.46 -0.60 7.86
C ARG A 21 7.17 -1.37 8.99
N ALA A 22 6.76 -2.59 9.28
CA ALA A 22 7.42 -3.41 10.30
C ALA A 22 8.87 -3.72 9.93
N GLU A 23 9.17 -3.89 8.64
CA GLU A 23 10.55 -4.07 8.19
C GLU A 23 11.37 -2.78 8.33
N LEU A 24 10.77 -1.62 8.04
CA LEU A 24 11.41 -0.32 8.22
C LEU A 24 11.85 -0.12 9.68
N GLU A 25 11.00 -0.51 10.63
CA GLU A 25 11.32 -0.44 12.06
C GLU A 25 12.52 -1.33 12.42
N LYS A 26 12.63 -2.54 11.83
CA LYS A 26 13.76 -3.44 12.06
C LYS A 26 15.06 -2.92 11.47
N VAL A 27 15.05 -2.44 10.23
CA VAL A 27 16.27 -1.92 9.58
C VAL A 27 16.74 -0.64 10.25
N SER A 28 15.81 0.22 10.68
CA SER A 28 16.13 1.42 11.47
C SER A 28 16.75 1.06 12.82
N ALA A 29 16.27 0.01 13.50
CA ALA A 29 16.86 -0.46 14.75
C ALA A 29 18.27 -1.05 14.58
N ARG A 30 18.65 -1.41 13.36
CA ARG A 30 19.98 -1.98 13.02
C ARG A 30 20.96 -0.94 12.50
N ASP A 31 20.54 0.32 12.40
CA ASP A 31 21.35 1.44 11.89
C ASP A 31 21.89 1.17 10.47
N ASP A 32 21.03 0.58 9.62
CA ASP A 32 21.31 0.22 8.22
C ASP A 32 20.56 1.20 7.28
N PRO A 33 21.18 2.34 6.92
CA PRO A 33 20.50 3.38 6.16
C PRO A 33 20.24 3.00 4.71
N GLU A 34 21.11 2.19 4.08
CA GLU A 34 20.89 1.68 2.73
C GLU A 34 19.63 0.79 2.68
N ALA A 35 19.51 -0.16 3.62
CA ALA A 35 18.32 -1.01 3.70
C ALA A 35 17.05 -0.18 4.03
N ALA A 36 17.17 0.85 4.87
CA ALA A 36 16.04 1.74 5.16
C ALA A 36 15.55 2.49 3.91
N ILE A 37 16.47 2.94 3.04
CA ILE A 37 16.11 3.59 1.77
C ILE A 37 15.35 2.63 0.85
N GLU A 38 15.78 1.37 0.76
CA GLU A 38 15.10 0.35 -0.05
C GLU A 38 13.66 0.12 0.44
N VAL A 39 13.47 -0.06 1.75
CA VAL A 39 12.14 -0.25 2.35
C VAL A 39 11.25 0.97 2.15
N LEU A 40 11.80 2.18 2.28
CA LEU A 40 11.07 3.42 1.99
C LEU A 40 10.65 3.52 0.52
N GLY A 41 11.47 3.00 -0.40
CA GLY A 41 11.12 2.86 -1.81
C GLY A 41 9.93 1.93 -2.02
N GLU A 42 9.94 0.75 -1.39
CA GLU A 42 8.81 -0.19 -1.44
C GLU A 42 7.53 0.43 -0.86
N LEU A 43 7.63 1.12 0.28
CA LEU A 43 6.51 1.84 0.89
C LEU A 43 5.90 2.89 -0.04
N ALA A 44 6.73 3.63 -0.79
CA ALA A 44 6.27 4.61 -1.75
C ALA A 44 5.52 3.99 -2.94
N GLU A 45 5.96 2.83 -3.42
CA GLU A 45 5.24 2.11 -4.48
C GLU A 45 3.90 1.56 -3.98
N ILE A 46 3.87 0.98 -2.76
CA ILE A 46 2.61 0.53 -2.14
C ILE A 46 1.62 1.70 -2.01
N ALA A 47 2.09 2.88 -1.60
CA ALA A 47 1.25 4.07 -1.48
C ALA A 47 0.61 4.47 -2.83
N LYS A 48 1.36 4.43 -3.93
CA LYS A 48 0.83 4.71 -5.28
C LYS A 48 -0.21 3.68 -5.72
N GLU A 49 0.01 2.40 -5.40
CA GLU A 49 -0.96 1.35 -5.69
C GLU A 49 -2.27 1.57 -4.91
N VAL A 50 -2.18 1.93 -3.62
CA VAL A 50 -3.34 2.28 -2.79
C VAL A 50 -4.10 3.49 -3.36
N GLU A 51 -3.40 4.56 -3.70
CA GLU A 51 -4.02 5.75 -4.31
C GLU A 51 -4.77 5.41 -5.61
N THR A 52 -4.19 4.52 -6.43
CA THR A 52 -4.79 4.08 -7.69
C THR A 52 -6.09 3.31 -7.46
N GLU A 53 -6.09 2.33 -6.54
CA GLU A 53 -7.29 1.55 -6.23
C GLU A 53 -8.37 2.41 -5.55
N LEU A 54 -8.00 3.36 -4.68
CA LEU A 54 -8.96 4.31 -4.10
C LEU A 54 -9.57 5.23 -5.16
N ALA A 55 -8.76 5.77 -6.07
CA ALA A 55 -9.25 6.60 -7.17
C ALA A 55 -10.20 5.82 -8.08
N ARG A 56 -9.90 4.54 -8.32
CA ARG A 56 -10.77 3.65 -9.08
C ARG A 56 -12.08 3.39 -8.33
N ALA A 57 -12.03 3.02 -7.05
CA ALA A 57 -13.22 2.77 -6.23
C ALA A 57 -14.15 3.99 -6.20
N ARG A 58 -13.58 5.21 -6.11
CA ARG A 58 -14.32 6.47 -6.20
C ARG A 58 -15.03 6.63 -7.54
N ARG A 59 -14.36 6.39 -8.68
CA ARG A 59 -14.99 6.47 -10.00
C ARG A 59 -16.11 5.44 -10.18
N GLU A 60 -15.93 4.23 -9.66
CA GLU A 60 -16.95 3.19 -9.71
C GLU A 60 -18.17 3.53 -8.84
N ALA A 61 -17.97 4.22 -7.72
CA ALA A 61 -19.06 4.73 -6.88
C ALA A 61 -19.82 5.88 -7.58
N ASP A 62 -19.09 6.89 -8.07
CA ASP A 62 -19.66 8.03 -8.80
C ASP A 62 -20.46 7.60 -10.05
N ALA A 63 -20.07 6.50 -10.72
CA ALA A 63 -20.75 5.96 -11.90
C ALA A 63 -22.02 5.14 -11.59
N ARG A 64 -22.26 4.79 -10.32
CA ARG A 64 -23.45 4.05 -9.86
C ARG A 64 -24.53 4.97 -9.28
N GLU A 65 -24.22 6.26 -9.13
CA GLU A 65 -25.11 7.33 -8.64
C GLU A 65 -25.82 8.04 -9.82
#